data_AF-A0A437QFN8-F1
#
_entry.id   AF-A0A437QFN8-F1
#
_cell.length_a   1.000
_cell.length_b   1.000
_cell.length_c   1.000
_cell.angle_alpha   90.00
_cell.angle_beta   90.00
_cell.angle_gamma   90.00
#
_symmetry.space_group_name_H-M   'P 1'
#
loop_
_entity.id
_entity.type
_entity.pdbx_description
1 polymer ?
#
loop_
_entity_poly.entity_id
_entity_poly.type
_entity_poly.pdbx_seq_one_letter_code
_entity_poly.pdbx_strand_id
1 'polypeptide(L)'
;MNNCKNLINCWCVLLLMLLSACQPKSNSTLLVQLLWQGQPIDCNSKLLLGGQPWQLQQLQFYLSNFSQQQQPLLLQPNDYQSTELALLGSDCQSPGQWQLQFAAPLLHAPLEFELGVPFLLNHQNPLTAGVPLQQMDMHWAWQSGYKFFRLDLNGPQHDWSLHLGSSGCSSASVMRAPTTPCTAPNRVQVQLPYQDQSTLTLDLAALFGDFIPAADNSCMADPASLSCQQLLPALGIGIGGSSTVWALQP
;
A
#
# COMPACT_ATOMS: atom_id res chain seq x y z
N MET A 1 -57.69 -8.13 54.49
CA MET A 1 -57.01 -7.14 53.63
C MET A 1 -55.64 -6.86 54.23
N ASN A 2 -54.62 -6.69 53.38
CA ASN A 2 -53.20 -6.38 53.67
C ASN A 2 -52.27 -7.58 53.88
N ASN A 3 -51.67 -8.05 52.78
CA ASN A 3 -50.21 -8.21 52.66
C ASN A 3 -49.82 -8.68 51.25
N CYS A 4 -49.74 -7.74 50.31
CA CYS A 4 -49.20 -8.00 48.97
C CYS A 4 -48.66 -6.69 48.36
N LYS A 5 -47.72 -6.01 49.04
CA LYS A 5 -47.13 -4.75 48.54
C LYS A 5 -45.61 -4.61 48.64
N ASN A 6 -44.87 -5.56 49.21
CA ASN A 6 -43.42 -5.38 49.45
C ASN A 6 -42.49 -6.21 48.54
N LEU A 7 -42.98 -6.86 47.49
CA LEU A 7 -42.14 -7.70 46.60
C LEU A 7 -41.78 -7.06 45.26
N ILE A 8 -42.32 -5.89 44.92
CA ILE A 8 -42.16 -5.30 43.58
C ILE A 8 -40.98 -4.32 43.48
N ASN A 9 -40.47 -3.81 44.61
CA ASN A 9 -39.48 -2.72 44.60
C ASN A 9 -38.00 -3.14 44.57
N CYS A 10 -37.69 -4.44 44.62
CA CYS A 10 -36.29 -4.92 44.56
C CYS A 10 -35.82 -5.29 43.14
N TRP A 11 -36.74 -5.39 42.17
CA TRP A 11 -36.43 -5.85 40.81
C TRP A 11 -36.12 -4.74 39.80
N CYS A 12 -36.19 -3.46 40.20
CA CYS A 12 -35.85 -2.34 39.31
C CYS A 12 -34.41 -1.84 39.46
N VAL A 13 -33.68 -2.22 40.52
CA VAL A 13 -32.31 -1.71 40.76
C VAL A 13 -31.23 -2.63 40.17
N LEU A 14 -31.53 -3.90 39.91
CA LEU A 14 -30.57 -4.85 39.34
C LEU A 14 -30.51 -4.88 37.81
N LEU A 15 -31.39 -4.17 37.09
CA LEU A 15 -31.46 -4.20 35.63
C LEU A 15 -30.68 -3.07 34.93
N LEU A 16 -30.01 -2.18 35.68
CA LEU A 16 -29.35 -0.98 35.14
C LEU A 16 -27.82 -1.11 34.96
N MET A 17 -27.21 -2.27 35.21
CA MET A 17 -25.74 -2.44 35.18
C MET A 17 -25.18 -3.24 33.98
N LEU A 18 -25.95 -3.50 32.92
CA LEU A 18 -25.49 -4.33 31.79
C LEU A 18 -25.47 -3.61 30.42
N LEU A 19 -25.46 -2.28 30.40
CA LEU A 19 -25.13 -1.53 29.19
C LEU A 19 -23.65 -1.12 29.19
N SER A 20 -22.75 -2.08 29.30
CA SER A 20 -21.40 -1.92 28.74
C SER A 20 -21.56 -1.91 27.22
N ALA A 21 -21.90 -0.75 26.67
CA ALA A 21 -21.73 -0.50 25.26
C ALA A 21 -20.25 -0.73 24.96
N CYS A 22 -19.94 -1.80 24.22
CA CYS A 22 -18.64 -1.93 23.57
C CYS A 22 -18.49 -0.69 22.70
N GLN A 23 -17.69 0.28 23.14
CA GLN A 23 -17.18 1.29 22.21
C GLN A 23 -16.46 0.50 21.12
N PRO A 24 -16.86 0.61 19.84
CA PRO A 24 -16.13 -0.03 18.77
C PRO A 24 -14.68 0.44 18.88
N LYS A 25 -13.76 -0.52 18.93
CA LYS A 25 -12.33 -0.25 19.04
C LYS A 25 -11.92 0.41 17.72
N SER A 26 -11.89 1.73 17.72
CA SER A 26 -11.66 2.51 16.51
C SER A 26 -10.19 2.36 16.13
N ASN A 27 -9.91 1.58 15.07
CA ASN A 27 -8.55 1.30 14.63
C ASN A 27 -7.98 2.53 13.91
N SER A 28 -6.91 3.11 14.45
CA SER A 28 -6.09 4.13 13.77
C SER A 28 -4.86 3.52 13.11
N THR A 29 -4.73 2.20 13.08
CA THR A 29 -3.58 1.51 12.48
C THR A 29 -4.07 0.37 11.61
N LEU A 30 -3.51 0.28 10.41
CA LEU A 30 -3.64 -0.87 9.53
C LEU A 30 -2.30 -1.57 9.42
N LEU A 31 -2.27 -2.88 9.67
CA LEU A 31 -1.15 -3.72 9.33
C LEU A 31 -1.11 -3.90 7.82
N VAL A 32 0.08 -4.05 7.26
CA VAL A 32 0.29 -4.33 5.85
C VAL A 32 0.95 -5.69 5.73
N GLN A 33 0.34 -6.60 4.98
CA GLN A 33 0.81 -7.98 4.86
C GLN A 33 0.95 -8.38 3.39
N LEU A 34 2.12 -8.92 3.05
CA LEU A 34 2.32 -9.55 1.75
C LEU A 34 1.72 -10.95 1.73
N LEU A 35 1.05 -11.28 0.64
CA LEU A 35 0.53 -12.62 0.38
C LEU A 35 1.16 -13.23 -0.86
N TRP A 36 1.28 -14.56 -0.83
CA TRP A 36 1.54 -15.40 -1.97
C TRP A 36 0.58 -16.59 -1.92
N GLN A 37 -0.28 -16.72 -2.93
CA GLN A 37 -1.28 -17.80 -3.00
C GLN A 37 -2.15 -17.85 -1.72
N GLY A 38 -2.53 -16.67 -1.22
CA GLY A 38 -3.33 -16.51 0.00
C GLY A 38 -2.60 -16.76 1.32
N GLN A 39 -1.28 -17.04 1.30
CA GLN A 39 -0.48 -17.22 2.52
C GLN A 39 0.43 -16.02 2.79
N PRO A 40 0.59 -15.59 4.04
CA PRO A 40 1.57 -14.57 4.41
C PRO A 40 2.99 -14.96 3.98
N ILE A 41 3.72 -14.00 3.43
CA ILE A 41 5.13 -14.15 3.07
C ILE A 41 6.00 -13.05 3.69
N ASP A 42 7.29 -13.34 3.73
CA ASP A 42 8.36 -12.46 4.20
C ASP A 42 9.59 -12.59 3.28
N CYS A 43 10.69 -11.94 3.65
CA CYS A 43 11.95 -11.98 2.90
C CYS A 43 12.59 -13.38 2.79
N ASN A 44 12.24 -14.32 3.67
CA ASN A 44 12.80 -15.67 3.64
C ASN A 44 11.93 -16.64 2.80
N SER A 45 10.73 -16.20 2.45
CA SER A 45 9.76 -17.00 1.72
C SER A 45 10.23 -17.28 0.29
N LYS A 46 9.86 -18.46 -0.21
CA LYS A 46 10.18 -18.89 -1.59
C LYS A 46 8.94 -18.78 -2.44
N LEU A 47 8.98 -17.93 -3.47
CA LEU A 47 7.93 -17.74 -4.45
C LEU A 47 8.21 -18.68 -5.62
N LEU A 48 7.32 -19.63 -5.89
CA LEU A 48 7.46 -20.55 -7.03
C LEU A 48 6.85 -19.93 -8.28
N LEU A 49 7.71 -19.43 -9.18
CA LEU A 49 7.34 -18.83 -10.46
C LEU A 49 7.97 -19.65 -11.59
N GLY A 50 7.15 -20.16 -12.51
CA GLY A 50 7.62 -21.06 -13.58
C GLY A 50 8.33 -22.32 -13.07
N GLY A 51 7.99 -22.79 -11.87
CA GLY A 51 8.64 -23.93 -11.21
C GLY A 51 10.03 -23.63 -10.63
N GLN A 52 10.53 -22.40 -10.72
CA GLN A 52 11.80 -21.98 -10.11
C GLN A 52 11.53 -21.24 -8.78
N PRO A 53 12.39 -21.43 -7.76
CA PRO A 53 12.27 -20.70 -6.50
C PRO A 53 12.88 -19.30 -6.62
N TRP A 54 12.08 -18.29 -6.32
CA TRP A 54 12.49 -16.89 -6.22
C TRP A 54 12.37 -16.41 -4.78
N GLN A 55 13.19 -15.44 -4.40
CA GLN A 55 13.14 -14.82 -3.08
C GLN A 55 13.03 -13.31 -3.22
N LEU A 56 12.29 -12.69 -2.29
CA LEU A 56 12.25 -11.23 -2.20
C LEU A 56 13.65 -10.72 -1.86
N GLN A 57 14.21 -9.92 -2.77
CA GLN A 57 15.37 -9.11 -2.47
C GLN A 57 14.94 -7.78 -1.87
N GLN A 58 13.90 -7.17 -2.43
CA GLN A 58 13.35 -5.92 -1.95
C GLN A 58 11.91 -5.77 -2.42
N LEU A 59 11.04 -5.30 -1.53
CA LEU A 59 9.70 -4.86 -1.89
C LEU A 59 9.38 -3.60 -1.10
N GLN A 60 9.22 -2.47 -1.78
CA GLN A 60 8.81 -1.20 -1.18
C GLN A 60 7.86 -0.44 -2.08
N PHE A 61 6.91 0.29 -1.49
CA PHE A 61 5.95 1.08 -2.25
C PHE A 61 5.41 2.26 -1.45
N TYR A 62 4.96 3.28 -2.17
CA TYR A 62 4.37 4.48 -1.60
C TYR A 62 2.85 4.45 -1.71
N LEU A 63 2.17 4.75 -0.60
CA LEU A 63 0.74 5.01 -0.58
C LEU A 63 0.48 6.46 -0.15
N SER A 64 -0.47 7.11 -0.82
CA SER A 64 -0.81 8.52 -0.60
C SER A 64 -2.30 8.80 -0.83
N ASN A 65 -2.71 10.08 -0.71
CA ASN A 65 -4.05 10.54 -1.05
C ASN A 65 -5.16 9.71 -0.38
N PHE A 66 -4.99 9.40 0.90
CA PHE A 66 -5.96 8.61 1.65
C PHE A 66 -7.26 9.40 1.86
N SER A 67 -8.41 8.75 1.69
CA SER A 67 -9.71 9.34 1.96
C SER A 67 -10.75 8.31 2.41
N GLN A 68 -11.74 8.80 3.14
CA GLN A 68 -13.00 8.11 3.38
C GLN A 68 -14.14 9.11 3.21
N GLN A 69 -15.23 8.70 2.55
CA GLN A 69 -16.39 9.57 2.30
C GLN A 69 -15.99 10.92 1.64
N GLN A 70 -15.03 10.89 0.71
CA GLN A 70 -14.51 12.07 0.00
C GLN A 70 -13.82 13.10 0.92
N GLN A 71 -13.53 12.74 2.17
CA GLN A 71 -12.74 13.56 3.09
C GLN A 71 -11.30 13.03 3.18
N PRO A 72 -10.29 13.90 3.08
CA PRO A 72 -8.90 13.50 3.28
C PRO A 72 -8.69 12.87 4.66
N LEU A 73 -7.95 11.76 4.67
CA LEU A 73 -7.55 11.06 5.88
C LEU A 73 -6.05 11.25 6.08
N LEU A 74 -5.66 11.89 7.17
CA LEU A 74 -4.25 12.18 7.46
C LEU A 74 -3.56 11.02 8.17
N LEU A 75 -2.28 10.89 7.88
CA LEU A 75 -1.36 9.97 8.55
C LEU A 75 -0.71 10.62 9.77
N GLN A 76 -0.39 9.80 10.77
CA GLN A 76 0.42 10.20 11.91
C GLN A 76 1.91 10.18 11.50
N PRO A 77 2.64 11.30 11.53
CA PRO A 77 4.04 11.29 11.09
C PRO A 77 4.93 10.40 11.96
N ASN A 78 5.87 9.68 11.31
CA ASN A 78 6.95 8.90 11.93
C ASN A 78 8.14 8.83 10.95
N ASP A 79 9.08 7.89 11.10
CA ASP A 79 10.27 7.81 10.23
C ASP A 79 9.98 7.34 8.79
N TYR A 80 8.80 6.75 8.55
CA TYR A 80 8.39 6.13 7.28
C TYR A 80 7.13 6.74 6.67
N GLN A 81 6.52 7.74 7.30
CA GLN A 81 5.36 8.44 6.76
C GLN A 81 5.32 9.90 7.20
N SER A 82 4.93 10.76 6.26
CA SER A 82 4.49 12.14 6.51
C SER A 82 2.98 12.15 6.79
N THR A 83 2.36 13.33 6.81
CA THR A 83 0.89 13.46 6.96
C THR A 83 0.09 12.95 5.76
N GLU A 84 0.70 12.83 4.58
CA GLU A 84 -0.03 12.53 3.32
C GLU A 84 0.60 11.41 2.49
N LEU A 85 1.78 10.91 2.89
CA LEU A 85 2.57 9.95 2.13
C LEU A 85 3.24 8.96 3.07
N ALA A 86 3.04 7.66 2.84
CA ALA A 86 3.71 6.58 3.54
C ALA A 86 4.59 5.76 2.60
N LEU A 87 5.75 5.33 3.09
CA LEU A 87 6.57 4.29 2.51
C LEU A 87 6.39 3.01 3.31
N LEU A 88 5.99 1.94 2.62
CA LEU A 88 5.82 0.62 3.19
C LEU A 88 6.81 -0.34 2.53
N GLY A 89 7.12 -1.42 3.22
CA GLY A 89 7.94 -2.51 2.72
C GLY A 89 9.32 -2.62 3.37
N SER A 90 10.17 -3.45 2.77
CA SER A 90 11.52 -3.78 3.25
C SER A 90 12.49 -3.99 2.08
N ASP A 91 13.76 -3.68 2.32
CA ASP A 91 14.92 -4.04 1.50
C ASP A 91 15.49 -5.44 1.81
N CYS A 92 14.79 -6.20 2.65
CA CYS A 92 15.19 -7.49 3.20
C CYS A 92 16.56 -7.50 3.91
N GLN A 93 17.11 -6.33 4.22
CA GLN A 93 18.24 -6.13 5.13
C GLN A 93 17.78 -5.55 6.47
N SER A 94 16.61 -4.91 6.49
CA SER A 94 15.95 -4.34 7.66
C SER A 94 14.56 -4.97 7.88
N PRO A 95 13.97 -4.84 9.09
CA PRO A 95 12.59 -5.26 9.33
C PRO A 95 11.57 -4.60 8.40
N GLY A 96 11.92 -3.45 7.82
CA GLY A 96 11.01 -2.63 7.01
C GLY A 96 9.92 -1.94 7.84
N GLN A 97 8.96 -1.36 7.13
CA GLN A 97 7.75 -0.76 7.69
C GLN A 97 6.51 -1.43 7.10
N TRP A 98 5.68 -2.01 7.96
CA TRP A 98 4.50 -2.79 7.58
C TRP A 98 3.25 -2.33 8.32
N GLN A 99 3.19 -1.06 8.68
CA GLN A 99 2.07 -0.46 9.38
C GLN A 99 1.77 0.92 8.79
N LEU A 100 0.49 1.20 8.58
CA LEU A 100 -0.04 2.53 8.30
C LEU A 100 -0.66 3.07 9.57
N GLN A 101 -0.18 4.21 10.02
CA GLN A 101 -0.70 4.89 11.21
C GLN A 101 -1.47 6.13 10.79
N PHE A 102 -2.77 6.17 11.07
CA PHE A 102 -3.63 7.30 10.80
C PHE A 102 -3.69 8.24 12.01
N ALA A 103 -3.80 9.54 11.74
CA ALA A 103 -3.91 10.57 12.77
C ALA A 103 -5.27 10.53 13.50
N ALA A 104 -6.28 9.92 12.87
CA ALA A 104 -7.60 9.67 13.44
C ALA A 104 -8.03 8.23 13.14
N PRO A 105 -8.94 7.65 13.95
CA PRO A 105 -9.47 6.33 13.66
C PRO A 105 -10.25 6.27 12.35
N LEU A 106 -10.23 5.10 11.71
CA LEU A 106 -10.98 4.84 10.49
C LEU A 106 -12.49 4.75 10.77
N LEU A 107 -13.28 5.18 9.80
CA LEU A 107 -14.74 5.07 9.80
C LEU A 107 -15.18 3.81 9.03
N HIS A 108 -16.36 3.27 9.31
CA HIS A 108 -16.95 2.16 8.54
C HIS A 108 -17.46 2.66 7.18
N ALA A 109 -16.54 3.00 6.28
CA ALA A 109 -16.78 3.52 4.95
C ALA A 109 -15.62 3.09 4.04
N PRO A 110 -15.80 3.01 2.71
CA PRO A 110 -14.72 2.64 1.80
C PRO A 110 -13.44 3.44 2.07
N LEU A 111 -12.32 2.72 2.20
CA LEU A 111 -10.99 3.31 2.28
C LEU A 111 -10.46 3.49 0.87
N GLU A 112 -10.14 4.73 0.54
CA GLU A 112 -9.53 5.12 -0.73
C GLU A 112 -8.08 5.54 -0.48
N PHE A 113 -7.19 5.20 -1.41
CA PHE A 113 -5.80 5.65 -1.42
C PHE A 113 -5.22 5.54 -2.83
N GLU A 114 -4.04 6.11 -3.03
CA GLU A 114 -3.29 6.03 -4.27
C GLU A 114 -2.00 5.22 -4.06
N LEU A 115 -1.72 4.25 -4.94
CA LEU A 115 -0.36 3.72 -5.12
C LEU A 115 0.43 4.73 -5.97
N GLY A 116 1.31 5.48 -5.32
CA GLY A 116 2.03 6.58 -5.94
C GLY A 116 2.54 7.65 -4.97
N VAL A 117 3.53 8.44 -5.42
CA VAL A 117 4.05 9.62 -4.69
C VAL A 117 3.49 10.88 -5.33
N PRO A 118 2.64 11.72 -4.71
CA PRO A 118 1.91 12.84 -5.35
C PRO A 118 2.74 13.70 -6.31
N PHE A 119 2.14 14.30 -7.34
CA PHE A 119 2.88 14.97 -8.43
C PHE A 119 3.85 16.06 -7.91
N LEU A 120 3.40 16.86 -6.94
CA LEU A 120 4.21 17.92 -6.32
C LEU A 120 5.38 17.39 -5.48
N LEU A 121 5.35 16.10 -5.12
CA LEU A 121 6.37 15.43 -4.31
C LEU A 121 7.31 14.57 -5.17
N ASN A 122 6.83 14.03 -6.29
CA ASN A 122 7.53 13.00 -7.07
C ASN A 122 8.91 13.40 -7.62
N HIS A 123 9.19 14.69 -7.76
CA HIS A 123 10.44 15.17 -8.37
C HIS A 123 11.26 16.02 -7.41
N GLN A 124 11.02 15.87 -6.11
CA GLN A 124 11.88 16.48 -5.09
C GLN A 124 13.28 15.89 -5.12
N ASN A 125 14.27 16.69 -4.76
CA ASN A 125 15.65 16.24 -4.66
C ASN A 125 15.80 15.29 -3.46
N PRO A 126 16.20 14.03 -3.66
CA PRO A 126 16.24 13.03 -2.60
C PRO A 126 17.26 13.35 -1.50
N LEU A 127 18.27 14.21 -1.76
CA LEU A 127 19.24 14.66 -0.76
C LEU A 127 18.67 15.68 0.23
N THR A 128 17.56 16.32 -0.11
CA THR A 128 16.93 17.37 0.71
C THR A 128 15.47 17.09 1.03
N ALA A 129 14.90 16.02 0.44
CA ALA A 129 13.52 15.63 0.68
C ALA A 129 13.33 15.16 2.14
N GLY A 130 12.17 15.45 2.71
CA GLY A 130 11.80 14.96 4.04
C GLY A 130 11.22 13.55 3.99
N VAL A 131 10.80 13.05 5.16
CA VAL A 131 10.12 11.74 5.29
C VAL A 131 8.92 11.65 4.35
N PRO A 132 8.70 10.51 3.65
CA PRO A 132 9.56 9.33 3.49
C PRO A 132 10.40 9.31 2.20
N LEU A 133 10.68 10.49 1.64
CA LEU A 133 11.31 10.67 0.33
C LEU A 133 12.84 10.81 0.39
N GLN A 134 13.45 10.81 1.58
CA GLN A 134 14.90 10.67 1.73
C GLN A 134 15.42 9.24 1.47
N GLN A 135 14.52 8.28 1.22
CA GLN A 135 14.88 6.91 0.89
C GLN A 135 15.52 6.84 -0.51
N MET A 136 16.85 6.92 -0.55
CA MET A 136 17.63 7.12 -1.78
C MET A 136 17.44 6.03 -2.83
N ASP A 137 17.26 4.79 -2.42
CA ASP A 137 17.12 3.64 -3.32
C ASP A 137 15.69 3.53 -3.91
N MET A 138 14.73 4.27 -3.34
CA MET A 138 13.43 4.53 -3.94
C MET A 138 13.44 5.72 -4.90
N HIS A 139 14.51 6.54 -4.95
CA HIS A 139 14.68 7.52 -6.01
C HIS A 139 15.04 6.84 -7.34
N TRP A 140 14.45 7.33 -8.42
CA TRP A 140 14.54 6.80 -9.77
C TRP A 140 15.33 7.78 -10.66
N ALA A 141 16.67 7.70 -10.60
CA ALA A 141 17.56 8.64 -11.29
C ALA A 141 17.28 8.79 -12.80
N TRP A 142 16.95 7.67 -13.46
CA TRP A 142 16.74 7.55 -14.91
C TRP A 142 15.41 8.13 -15.38
N GLN A 143 14.38 8.16 -14.53
CA GLN A 143 13.11 8.85 -14.79
C GLN A 143 13.05 10.22 -14.08
N SER A 144 14.12 10.61 -13.38
CA SER A 144 14.24 11.83 -12.58
C SER A 144 13.04 12.05 -11.63
N GLY A 145 12.66 11.02 -10.87
CA GLY A 145 11.56 11.07 -9.88
C GLY A 145 11.66 9.94 -8.87
N TYR A 146 10.55 9.50 -8.27
CA TYR A 146 10.52 8.35 -7.34
C TYR A 146 9.89 7.10 -7.96
N LYS A 147 10.37 5.94 -7.52
CA LYS A 147 9.69 4.65 -7.73
C LYS A 147 8.50 4.59 -6.78
N PHE A 148 7.31 4.41 -7.30
CA PHE A 148 6.07 4.23 -6.55
C PHE A 148 5.93 2.82 -6.00
N PHE A 149 6.46 1.84 -6.73
CA PHE A 149 6.52 0.45 -6.36
C PHE A 149 7.85 -0.11 -6.87
N ARG A 150 8.57 -0.81 -6.00
CA ARG A 150 9.82 -1.49 -6.32
C ARG A 150 9.72 -2.91 -5.81
N LEU A 151 9.83 -3.86 -6.71
CA LEU A 151 9.95 -5.28 -6.42
C LEU A 151 11.18 -5.81 -7.13
N ASP A 152 12.14 -6.28 -6.35
CA ASP A 152 13.31 -6.98 -6.82
C ASP A 152 13.31 -8.40 -6.25
N LEU A 153 13.62 -9.38 -7.10
CA LEU A 153 13.67 -10.78 -6.77
C LEU A 153 15.03 -11.38 -7.11
N ASN A 154 15.55 -12.22 -6.21
CA ASN A 154 16.68 -13.09 -6.50
C ASN A 154 16.15 -14.42 -7.02
N GLY A 155 16.57 -14.79 -8.23
CA GLY A 155 16.29 -16.09 -8.84
C GLY A 155 17.50 -17.03 -8.77
N PRO A 156 17.36 -18.30 -9.17
CA PRO A 156 18.46 -19.26 -9.08
C PRO A 156 19.59 -18.97 -10.10
N GLN A 157 19.28 -18.32 -11.22
CA GLN A 157 20.22 -18.04 -12.31
C GLN A 157 20.43 -16.54 -12.58
N HIS A 158 19.44 -15.70 -12.26
CA HIS A 158 19.45 -14.27 -12.50
C HIS A 158 18.47 -13.56 -11.57
N ASP A 159 18.69 -12.28 -11.36
CA ASP A 159 17.77 -11.41 -10.63
C ASP A 159 16.70 -10.86 -11.58
N TRP A 160 15.63 -10.32 -11.01
CA TRP A 160 14.52 -9.75 -11.78
C TRP A 160 13.88 -8.57 -11.05
N SER A 161 13.33 -7.62 -11.81
CA SER A 161 12.78 -6.38 -11.26
C SER A 161 11.47 -5.95 -11.91
N LEU A 162 10.56 -5.43 -11.08
CA LEU A 162 9.44 -4.58 -11.45
C LEU A 162 9.53 -3.26 -10.69
N HIS A 163 9.76 -2.17 -11.40
CA HIS A 163 9.72 -0.81 -10.88
C HIS A 163 8.59 -0.03 -11.56
N LEU A 164 7.71 0.58 -10.76
CA LEU A 164 6.63 1.47 -11.19
C LEU A 164 6.91 2.90 -10.73
N GLY A 165 6.61 3.88 -11.56
CA GLY A 165 6.85 5.30 -11.33
C GLY A 165 6.38 6.09 -12.54
N SER A 166 6.29 7.42 -12.44
CA SER A 166 5.91 8.24 -13.59
C SER A 166 6.95 8.13 -14.72
N SER A 167 6.48 8.03 -15.97
CA SER A 167 7.32 7.94 -17.16
C SER A 167 6.84 8.89 -18.26
N GLY A 168 7.74 9.24 -19.20
CA GLY A 168 7.46 10.26 -20.22
C GLY A 168 7.32 11.67 -19.62
N CYS A 169 8.10 11.99 -18.59
CA CYS A 169 8.14 13.30 -17.98
C CYS A 169 8.96 14.28 -18.84
N SER A 170 8.50 15.52 -18.98
CA SER A 170 9.23 16.58 -19.69
C SER A 170 9.69 17.64 -18.69
N SER A 171 11.00 17.86 -18.59
CA SER A 171 11.59 18.87 -17.73
C SER A 171 12.70 19.63 -18.46
N ALA A 172 13.03 20.83 -17.95
CA ALA A 172 14.12 21.64 -18.50
C ALA A 172 15.50 20.99 -18.32
N SER A 173 15.65 20.06 -17.37
CA SER A 173 16.86 19.28 -17.11
C SER A 173 16.55 18.14 -16.14
N VAL A 174 17.41 17.13 -16.07
CA VAL A 174 17.32 16.01 -15.11
C VAL A 174 17.31 16.45 -13.63
N MET A 175 17.79 17.65 -13.32
CA MET A 175 17.81 18.22 -11.96
C MET A 175 16.60 19.11 -11.64
N ARG A 176 15.69 19.30 -12.61
CA ARG A 176 14.52 20.17 -12.47
C ARG A 176 13.26 19.34 -12.53
N ALA A 177 12.37 19.56 -11.57
CA ALA A 177 11.05 18.97 -11.60
C ALA A 177 10.28 19.40 -12.87
N PRO A 178 9.51 18.49 -13.50
CA PRO A 178 8.58 18.84 -14.56
C PRO A 178 7.48 19.76 -14.01
N THR A 179 7.03 20.70 -14.82
CA THR A 179 5.95 21.64 -14.44
C THR A 179 4.57 21.13 -14.83
N THR A 180 4.49 20.08 -15.65
CA THR A 180 3.26 19.43 -16.09
C THR A 180 3.32 17.94 -15.75
N PRO A 181 2.18 17.26 -15.56
CA PRO A 181 2.14 15.82 -15.40
C PRO A 181 2.88 15.10 -16.55
N CYS A 182 3.54 13.99 -16.21
CA CYS A 182 4.18 13.12 -17.18
C CYS A 182 3.12 12.45 -18.08
N THR A 183 3.50 12.04 -19.29
CA THR A 183 2.58 11.36 -20.22
C THR A 183 1.96 10.11 -19.59
N ALA A 184 2.75 9.36 -18.82
CA ALA A 184 2.28 8.25 -18.00
C ALA A 184 2.50 8.61 -16.52
N PRO A 185 1.51 9.19 -15.83
CA PRO A 185 1.66 9.55 -14.43
C PRO A 185 1.79 8.30 -13.54
N ASN A 186 1.23 7.17 -13.96
CA ASN A 186 1.31 5.85 -13.30
C ASN A 186 0.87 5.83 -11.83
N ARG A 187 -0.18 6.59 -11.53
CA ARG A 187 -0.84 6.64 -10.22
C ARG A 187 -2.07 5.78 -10.25
N VAL A 188 -2.23 4.90 -9.28
CA VAL A 188 -3.39 4.01 -9.21
C VAL A 188 -4.27 4.42 -8.05
N GLN A 189 -5.51 4.79 -8.33
CA GLN A 189 -6.53 4.92 -7.31
C GLN A 189 -7.05 3.53 -6.91
N VAL A 190 -7.03 3.24 -5.62
CA VAL A 190 -7.58 2.02 -5.02
C VAL A 190 -8.72 2.41 -4.08
N GLN A 191 -9.81 1.65 -4.13
CA GLN A 191 -10.94 1.78 -3.21
C GLN A 191 -11.29 0.39 -2.69
N LEU A 192 -11.29 0.23 -1.36
CA LEU A 192 -11.59 -1.05 -0.70
C LEU A 192 -12.73 -0.86 0.31
N PRO A 193 -13.67 -1.81 0.42
CA PRO A 193 -14.70 -1.77 1.45
C PRO A 193 -14.06 -1.96 2.84
N TYR A 194 -14.26 -1.00 3.74
CA TYR A 194 -13.77 -1.06 5.11
C TYR A 194 -14.91 -1.11 6.14
N GLN A 195 -14.78 -2.06 7.06
CA GLN A 195 -15.68 -2.48 8.13
C GLN A 195 -14.84 -3.03 9.30
N ASP A 196 -13.90 -2.25 9.83
CA ASP A 196 -13.01 -2.57 10.95
C ASP A 196 -11.92 -3.63 10.73
N GLN A 197 -11.64 -4.01 9.48
CA GLN A 197 -10.49 -4.87 9.16
C GLN A 197 -9.19 -4.28 9.74
N SER A 198 -8.29 -5.14 10.21
CA SER A 198 -7.01 -4.69 10.77
C SER A 198 -5.86 -4.74 9.76
N THR A 199 -6.02 -5.46 8.65
CA THR A 199 -4.93 -5.77 7.72
C THR A 199 -5.27 -5.37 6.29
N LEU A 200 -4.39 -4.57 5.67
CA LEU A 200 -4.31 -4.34 4.24
C LEU A 200 -3.35 -5.36 3.63
N THR A 201 -3.82 -6.16 2.68
CA THR A 201 -3.00 -7.20 2.04
C THR A 201 -2.57 -6.77 0.65
N LEU A 202 -1.34 -7.12 0.27
CA LEU A 202 -0.80 -7.05 -1.09
C LEU A 202 -0.48 -8.47 -1.57
N ASP A 203 -1.28 -9.00 -2.51
CA ASP A 203 -1.09 -10.35 -3.05
C ASP A 203 -0.17 -10.34 -4.28
N LEU A 204 1.04 -10.88 -4.11
CA LEU A 204 2.01 -11.01 -5.18
C LEU A 204 1.66 -12.12 -6.17
N ALA A 205 0.94 -13.18 -5.76
CA ALA A 205 0.48 -14.17 -6.73
C ALA A 205 -0.55 -13.56 -7.68
N ALA A 206 -1.41 -12.66 -7.20
CA ALA A 206 -2.33 -11.89 -8.04
C ALA A 206 -1.60 -10.90 -8.96
N LEU A 207 -0.48 -10.31 -8.52
CA LEU A 207 0.35 -9.44 -9.34
C LEU A 207 0.98 -10.21 -10.51
N PHE A 208 1.57 -11.37 -10.24
CA PHE A 208 2.25 -12.16 -11.25
C PHE A 208 1.27 -12.87 -12.18
N GLY A 209 0.18 -13.43 -11.66
CA GLY A 209 -0.70 -14.29 -12.45
C GLY A 209 0.10 -15.40 -13.13
N ASP A 210 0.06 -15.45 -14.46
CA ASP A 210 0.81 -16.40 -15.27
C ASP A 210 2.19 -15.88 -15.74
N PHE A 211 2.60 -14.68 -15.32
CA PHE A 211 3.90 -14.12 -15.69
C PHE A 211 5.04 -14.92 -15.07
N ILE A 212 6.05 -15.23 -15.90
CA ILE A 212 7.26 -15.93 -15.47
C ILE A 212 8.46 -15.00 -15.67
N PRO A 213 9.14 -14.57 -14.58
CA PRO A 213 10.40 -13.85 -14.65
C PRO A 213 11.48 -14.61 -15.43
N ALA A 214 12.20 -13.89 -16.30
CA ALA A 214 13.31 -14.39 -17.11
C ALA A 214 14.41 -13.33 -17.24
N ALA A 215 15.62 -13.71 -17.64
CA ALA A 215 16.76 -12.81 -17.72
C ALA A 215 16.58 -11.64 -18.72
N ASP A 216 15.72 -11.81 -19.73
CA ASP A 216 15.46 -10.86 -20.80
C ASP A 216 14.15 -10.07 -20.61
N ASN A 217 13.44 -10.29 -19.50
CA ASN A 217 12.24 -9.56 -19.16
C ASN A 217 12.41 -8.82 -17.82
N SER A 218 11.79 -7.64 -17.73
CA SER A 218 11.66 -6.85 -16.51
C SER A 218 10.63 -5.78 -16.78
N CYS A 219 9.99 -5.21 -15.76
CA CYS A 219 9.07 -4.10 -15.98
C CYS A 219 9.61 -2.81 -15.34
N MET A 220 9.87 -1.80 -16.16
CA MET A 220 10.46 -0.53 -15.74
C MET A 220 9.58 0.66 -16.09
N ALA A 221 8.26 0.50 -15.88
CA ALA A 221 7.22 1.49 -16.19
C ALA A 221 7.22 1.99 -17.65
N ASP A 222 7.77 1.21 -18.58
CA ASP A 222 7.72 1.47 -20.00
C ASP A 222 6.42 0.88 -20.59
N PRO A 223 5.48 1.70 -21.08
CA PRO A 223 4.22 1.22 -21.65
C PRO A 223 4.42 0.38 -22.92
N ALA A 224 5.56 0.49 -23.61
CA ALA A 224 5.87 -0.32 -24.79
C ALA A 224 6.36 -1.74 -24.43
N SER A 225 6.78 -1.96 -23.18
CA SER A 225 7.30 -3.26 -22.74
C SER A 225 6.19 -4.28 -22.54
N LEU A 226 6.34 -5.47 -23.15
CA LEU A 226 5.38 -6.58 -23.02
C LEU A 226 5.21 -7.04 -21.56
N SER A 227 6.29 -7.07 -20.78
CA SER A 227 6.24 -7.43 -19.36
C SER A 227 5.40 -6.43 -18.57
N CYS A 228 5.56 -5.12 -18.83
CA CYS A 228 4.74 -4.11 -18.17
C CYS A 228 3.28 -4.17 -18.61
N GLN A 229 3.00 -4.43 -19.89
CA GLN A 229 1.64 -4.63 -20.37
C GLN A 229 0.94 -5.82 -19.70
N GLN A 230 1.68 -6.85 -19.31
CA GLN A 230 1.13 -8.02 -18.60
C GLN A 230 0.97 -7.76 -17.09
N LEU A 231 1.92 -7.10 -16.44
CA LEU A 231 1.97 -6.97 -14.98
C LEU A 231 1.22 -5.75 -14.43
N LEU A 232 1.35 -4.59 -15.07
CA LEU A 232 0.82 -3.34 -14.53
C LEU A 232 -0.73 -3.28 -14.44
N PRO A 233 -1.51 -3.98 -15.28
CA PRO A 233 -2.96 -4.07 -15.09
C PRO A 233 -3.39 -4.66 -13.74
N ALA A 234 -2.65 -5.61 -13.18
CA ALA A 234 -2.96 -6.18 -11.87
C ALA A 234 -2.81 -5.13 -10.74
N LEU A 235 -1.87 -4.19 -10.90
CA LEU A 235 -1.73 -3.03 -10.03
C LEU A 235 -2.80 -1.96 -10.29
N GLY A 236 -3.62 -2.07 -11.34
CA GLY A 236 -4.65 -1.11 -11.70
C GLY A 236 -4.22 -0.04 -12.72
N ILE A 237 -3.07 -0.21 -13.38
CA ILE A 237 -2.65 0.67 -14.49
C ILE A 237 -3.28 0.19 -15.80
N GLY A 238 -4.07 1.06 -16.45
CA GLY A 238 -4.70 0.78 -17.74
C GLY A 238 -6.10 1.37 -17.86
N ILE A 239 -6.77 1.14 -18.99
CA ILE A 239 -8.11 1.68 -19.24
C ILE A 239 -9.12 0.96 -18.33
N GLY A 240 -9.78 1.71 -17.44
CA GLY A 240 -10.74 1.16 -16.48
C GLY A 240 -10.10 0.30 -15.39
N GLY A 241 -8.79 0.44 -15.15
CA GLY A 241 -8.01 -0.40 -14.25
C GLY A 241 -8.55 -0.38 -12.82
N SER A 242 -9.03 -1.54 -12.36
CA SER A 242 -9.22 -1.83 -10.94
C SER A 242 -8.06 -2.71 -10.50
N SER A 243 -7.34 -2.30 -9.47
CA SER A 243 -6.29 -3.14 -8.90
C SER A 243 -6.89 -4.44 -8.35
N THR A 244 -6.22 -5.57 -8.59
CA THR A 244 -6.64 -6.90 -8.13
C THR A 244 -5.77 -7.42 -6.99
N VAL A 245 -4.68 -6.73 -6.68
CA VAL A 245 -3.69 -7.18 -5.68
C VAL A 245 -3.99 -6.75 -4.25
N TRP A 246 -4.97 -5.85 -4.04
CA TRP A 246 -5.28 -5.29 -2.72
C TRP A 246 -6.56 -5.86 -2.13
N ALA A 247 -6.55 -6.13 -0.83
CA ALA A 247 -7.76 -6.46 -0.07
C ALA A 247 -7.61 -6.01 1.39
N LEU A 248 -8.74 -5.89 2.08
CA LEU A 248 -8.80 -5.70 3.53
C LEU A 248 -9.24 -7.00 4.19
N GLN A 249 -8.49 -7.45 5.19
CA GLN A 249 -8.74 -8.68 5.95
C GLN A 249 -8.86 -8.39 7.46
N PRO A 250 -9.69 -9.16 8.19
CA PRO A 250 -9.85 -9.03 9.63
C PRO A 250 -8.52 -8.94 10.40
#